data_AF-A0A499UA83-F1
#
_entry.id   AF-A0A499UA83-F1
#
_cell.length_a   1.000
_cell.length_b   1.000
_cell.length_c   1.000
_cell.angle_alpha   90.00
_cell.angle_beta   90.00
_cell.angle_gamma   90.00
#
_symmetry.space_group_name_H-M   'P 1'
#
loop_
_entity.id
_entity.type
_entity.pdbx_description
1 polymer ?
#
loop_
_entity_poly.entity_id
_entity_poly.type
_entity_poly.pdbx_seq_one_letter_code
_entity_poly.pdbx_strand_id
1 'polypeptide(L)' 'MPVGTVSFHTDRGKVHRVPLPGDGAGVVRWDTAAEDSAFVRIEVRHPNGQVAALTNPIILT' A
#
# COMPACT_ATOMS: atom_id res chain seq x y z
N MET A 1 -16.13 9.72 6.06
CA MET A 1 -15.95 9.04 4.76
C MET A 1 -14.46 8.84 4.54
N PRO A 2 -13.99 7.69 4.02
CA PRO A 2 -12.57 7.48 3.73
C PRO A 2 -12.14 8.38 2.57
N VAL A 3 -11.00 9.04 2.71
CA VAL A 3 -10.49 10.00 1.70
C VAL A 3 -9.49 9.38 0.74
N GLY A 4 -9.21 8.09 0.88
CA GLY A 4 -8.31 7.35 0.00
C GLY A 4 -8.14 5.91 0.46
N THR A 5 -7.23 5.21 -0.21
CA THR A 5 -6.87 3.84 0.12
C THR A 5 -5.38 3.64 -0.06
N VAL A 6 -4.74 3.01 0.93
CA VAL A 6 -3.36 2.52 0.84
C VAL A 6 -3.40 1.03 0.51
N SER A 7 -2.53 0.58 -0.39
CA SER A 7 -2.35 -0.84 -0.69
C SER A 7 -0.88 -1.22 -0.82
N PHE A 8 -0.56 -2.42 -0.36
CA PHE A 8 0.77 -3.02 -0.45
C PHE A 8 0.74 -4.10 -1.54
N HIS A 9 1.74 -4.03 -2.41
CA HIS A 9 1.89 -4.91 -3.56
C HIS A 9 3.25 -5.61 -3.49
N THR A 10 3.25 -6.89 -3.83
CA THR A 10 4.44 -7.74 -3.90
C THR A 10 4.50 -8.40 -5.27
N ASP A 11 5.45 -9.31 -5.48
CA ASP A 11 5.51 -10.19 -6.67
C ASP A 11 4.26 -11.07 -6.82
N ARG A 12 3.48 -11.24 -5.75
CA ARG A 12 2.20 -11.97 -5.75
C ARG A 12 0.99 -11.07 -6.01
N GLY A 13 1.22 -9.78 -6.31
CA GLY A 13 0.17 -8.79 -6.51
C GLY A 13 -0.21 -8.06 -5.23
N LYS A 14 -1.47 -7.63 -5.11
CA LYS A 14 -1.95 -6.84 -3.97
C LYS A 14 -2.27 -7.73 -2.77
N VAL A 15 -1.54 -7.55 -1.67
CA VAL A 15 -1.63 -8.41 -0.49
C VAL A 15 -2.26 -7.72 0.73
N HIS A 16 -2.24 -6.39 0.79
CA HIS A 16 -2.87 -5.64 1.88
C HIS A 16 -3.52 -4.35 1.36
N ARG A 17 -4.66 -3.97 1.94
CA ARG A 17 -5.45 -2.80 1.53
C ARG A 17 -6.20 -2.22 2.73
N VAL A 18 -6.02 -0.92 2.99
CA VAL A 18 -6.64 -0.23 4.12
C VAL A 18 -7.19 1.13 3.66
N PRO A 19 -8.45 1.47 4.01
CA PRO A 19 -8.98 2.81 3.78
C PRO A 19 -8.26 3.83 4.67
N LEU A 20 -7.97 5.02 4.12
CA LEU A 20 -7.47 6.12 4.94
C LEU A 20 -8.61 6.75 5.75
N PRO A 21 -8.35 7.13 7.01
CA PRO A 21 -9.32 7.86 7.84
C PRO A 21 -9.69 9.21 7.22
N GLY A 22 -10.82 9.76 7.66
CA GLY A 22 -11.44 10.93 7.03
C GLY A 22 -10.64 12.24 7.09
N ASP A 23 -9.67 12.32 7.99
CA ASP A 23 -8.71 13.41 8.13
C ASP A 23 -7.48 13.26 7.20
N GLY A 24 -7.36 12.14 6.48
CA GLY A 24 -6.32 11.89 5.48
C GLY A 24 -4.93 11.58 6.02
N ALA A 25 -4.75 11.63 7.34
CA ALA A 25 -3.50 11.29 8.00
C ALA A 25 -3.65 9.96 8.74
N GLY A 26 -2.77 9.00 8.46
CA GLY A 26 -2.83 7.70 9.12
C GLY A 26 -1.55 6.92 8.92
N VAL A 27 -1.27 6.03 9.87
CA VAL A 27 -0.18 5.07 9.77
C VAL A 27 -0.77 3.70 9.45
N VAL A 28 -0.38 3.13 8.32
CA VAL A 28 -0.70 1.75 7.96
C VAL A 28 0.54 0.90 8.19
N ARG A 29 0.39 -0.19 8.96
CA ARG A 29 1.45 -1.15 9.22
C ARG A 29 1.06 -2.50 8.63
N TRP A 30 2.03 -3.14 8.03
CA TRP A 30 1.92 -4.49 7.50
C TRP A 30 3.30 -5.15 7.59
N ASP A 31 3.34 -6.38 8.05
CA ASP A 31 4.56 -7.15 8.27
C ASP A 31 4.74 -8.19 7.17
N THR A 32 5.99 -8.41 6.77
CA THR A 32 6.38 -9.40 5.76
C THR A 32 7.83 -9.84 5.99
N ALA A 33 8.23 -10.94 5.36
CA ALA A 33 9.58 -11.48 5.39
C ALA A 33 10.10 -11.69 3.95
N ALA A 34 11.43 -11.77 3.80
CA ALA A 34 12.05 -11.99 2.49
C ALA A 34 11.67 -13.34 1.85
N GLU A 35 11.30 -14.34 2.66
CA GLU A 35 10.76 -15.62 2.18
C GLU A 35 9.35 -15.50 1.57
N ASP A 36 8.59 -14.49 1.98
CA ASP A 36 7.21 -14.27 1.55
C ASP A 36 7.08 -13.31 0.37
N SER A 37 8.08 -12.49 0.08
CA SER A 37 7.97 -11.45 -0.93
C SER A 37 9.33 -11.05 -1.46
N ALA A 38 9.47 -10.95 -2.77
CA ALA A 38 10.69 -10.47 -3.40
C ALA A 38 10.83 -8.94 -3.31
N PHE A 39 9.69 -8.24 -3.30
CA PHE A 39 9.65 -6.78 -3.14
C PHE A 39 8.36 -6.32 -2.48
N VAL A 40 8.37 -5.08 -2.00
CA VAL A 40 7.18 -4.36 -1.54
C VAL A 40 7.07 -3.03 -2.25
N ARG A 41 5.86 -2.70 -2.72
CA ARG A 41 5.50 -1.40 -3.28
C ARG A 41 4.22 -0.91 -2.66
N ILE A 42 4.18 0.36 -2.27
CA ILE A 42 3.01 0.97 -1.66
C ILE A 42 2.36 1.92 -2.66
N GLU A 43 1.05 1.75 -2.83
CA GLU A 43 0.22 2.58 -3.71
C GLU A 43 -0.88 3.25 -2.88
N VAL A 44 -1.05 4.56 -3.08
CA VAL A 44 -2.15 5.35 -2.52
C VAL A 44 -3.07 5.78 -3.65
N ARG A 45 -4.38 5.53 -3.52
CA ARG A 45 -5.40 5.95 -4.47
C ARG A 45 -6.45 6.84 -3.82
N HIS A 46 -6.94 7.81 -4.59
CA HIS A 46 -8.15 8.57 -4.25
C HIS A 46 -9.40 7.69 -4.30
N PRO A 47 -10.53 8.11 -3.69
CA PRO A 47 -11.77 7.34 -3.69
C PRO A 47 -12.32 7.06 -5.10
N ASN A 48 -12.01 7.93 -6.06
CA ASN A 48 -12.34 7.76 -7.48
C ASN A 48 -11.43 6.76 -8.22
N GLY A 49 -10.46 6.15 -7.54
CA GLY A 49 -9.55 5.15 -8.10
C GLY A 49 -8.30 5.69 -8.76
N GLN A 50 -8.13 7.01 -8.90
CA GLN A 50 -6.90 7.59 -9.44
C GLN A 50 -5.73 7.39 -8.46
N VAL A 51 -4.53 7.11 -8.99
CA VAL A 51 -3.31 7.00 -8.18
C VAL A 51 -2.91 8.40 -7.72
N ALA A 52 -2.77 8.55 -6.41
CA ALA A 52 -2.29 9.77 -5.76
C ALA A 52 -0.77 9.72 -5.55
N ALA A 53 -0.26 8.56 -5.12
CA ALA A 53 1.16 8.34 -4.87
C ALA A 53 1.51 6.85 -5.02
N LEU A 54 2.78 6.60 -5.31
CA LEU A 54 3.30 5.25 -5.53
C LEU A 54 4.80 5.24 -5.21
N THR A 55 5.26 4.29 -4.40
CA THR A 55 6.69 4.15 -4.09
C THR A 55 7.43 3.46 -5.23
N ASN A 56 8.76 3.58 -5.26
CA ASN A 56 9.58 2.59 -5.96
C ASN A 56 9.54 1.25 -5.20
N PRO A 57 9.81 0.11 -5.85
CA PRO A 57 9.90 -1.17 -5.16
C PRO A 57 11.04 -1.14 -4.14
N ILE A 58 10.76 -1.65 -2.94
CA ILE A 58 11.75 -1.99 -1.93
C ILE A 58 12.03 -3.47 -2.09
N ILE A 59 13.25 -3.83 -2.49
CA ILE A 59 13.65 -5.22 -2.67
C ILE A 59 13.94 -5.83 -1.30
N LEU A 60 13.41 -7.02 -1.04
CA LEU A 60 13.68 -7.78 0.17
C LEU A 60 14.74 -8.84 -0.16
N THR A 61 15.79 -8.93 0.65
CA THR A 61 16.93 -9.86 0.49
C THR A 61 17.27 -10.50 1.80
#